data_AF-A0A1D6JDW1-F1
#
_entry.id   AF-A0A1D6JDW1-F1
#
_cell.length_a   1.000
_cell.length_b   1.000
_cell.length_c   1.000
_cell.angle_alpha   90.00
_cell.angle_beta   90.00
_cell.angle_gamma   90.00
#
_symmetry.space_group_name_H-M   'P 1'
#
loop_
_entity.id
_entity.type
_entity.pdbx_description
1 polymer ?
#
loop_
_entity_poly.entity_id
_entity_poly.type
_entity_poly.pdbx_seq_one_letter_code
_entity_poly.pdbx_strand_id
1 'polypeptide(L)'
;MKGPLCTVCEESNESESKSSSCEGKAVGFMYSSAGKDSVLVTAWGSGLLQVDALADEIQPRWNIGVPSRLNVDSHGQINNVAMICDSNSQDPLALRSHRPSSTGSNVKSNIEAVWMGHSPPLLRLAIVDLALPKTPNDNSLSLFADPLVPERFYCAHGGGLDMVTLHFLPFSYPEMSSTPPSVHPVLTTGNSETSSPFLSGFVTIADAYGHVQLAGITCLGECFVVEMKGWKEPAPLQLDLESKIVKDVEPPATGMISKELIAGPDPPILPSSSSLKSLTPDSIEGKSTLHHYIKVFHEYYVEYGHKVFIELKEHADYLKTEMEDKQKRLEAVKKSLISVEAKDGDINKRIDRAFKVYELLEKRIDSFKMLPAANKKPLTQAEQEFKSQLDRFADVELDALRSSIAALSARMKRFAQQSTGSAASTGMVPWQAQRAGRSHISESQMSLLKSSLEKLSLLNEENSLKLRLIDHELKNQER
;
A
#
# COMPACT_ATOMS: atom_id res chain seq x y z
N MET A 1 12.65 -8.74 16.23
CA MET A 1 12.07 -8.40 14.93
C MET A 1 11.44 -9.72 14.51
N LYS A 2 10.17 -9.75 14.09
CA LYS A 2 9.63 -10.97 13.49
C LYS A 2 10.09 -10.99 12.04
N GLY A 3 10.90 -11.98 11.66
CA GLY A 3 11.41 -12.14 10.31
C GLY A 3 12.61 -13.07 10.24
N PRO A 4 13.05 -13.48 9.04
CA PRO A 4 12.43 -13.17 7.73
C PRO A 4 11.09 -13.89 7.52
N LEU A 5 10.17 -13.26 6.78
CA LEU A 5 8.93 -13.90 6.35
C LEU A 5 9.26 -14.91 5.24
N CYS A 6 8.76 -16.14 5.36
CA CYS A 6 9.03 -17.21 4.41
C CYS A 6 7.98 -17.23 3.30
N THR A 7 8.39 -17.23 2.04
CA THR A 7 7.48 -17.38 0.88
C THR A 7 7.19 -18.86 0.59
N VAL A 8 5.93 -19.22 0.38
CA VAL A 8 5.54 -20.53 -0.15
C VAL A 8 5.55 -20.44 -1.67
N CYS A 9 6.44 -21.16 -2.34
CA CYS A 9 6.39 -21.34 -3.79
C CYS A 9 5.60 -22.62 -4.08
N GLU A 10 4.48 -22.51 -4.79
CA GLU A 10 3.89 -23.67 -5.46
C GLU A 10 4.80 -24.03 -6.65
N GLU A 11 5.40 -25.22 -6.62
CA GLU A 11 6.02 -25.82 -7.80
C GLU A 11 4.89 -26.23 -8.77
N SER A 12 4.47 -25.29 -9.63
CA SER A 12 3.67 -25.64 -10.79
C SER A 12 4.57 -26.46 -11.73
N ASN A 13 4.20 -27.73 -11.93
CA ASN A 13 4.81 -28.64 -12.90
C ASN A 13 4.59 -28.13 -14.33
N GLU A 14 5.35 -27.14 -14.77
CA GLU A 14 5.63 -26.92 -16.19
C GLU A 14 7.13 -26.72 -16.37
N SER A 15 7.72 -27.72 -17.04
CA SER A 15 9.11 -27.74 -17.49
C SER A 15 9.41 -26.53 -18.38
N GLU A 16 10.55 -25.87 -18.09
CA GLU A 16 11.25 -24.93 -18.97
C GLU A 16 10.49 -23.66 -19.37
N SER A 17 10.12 -22.84 -18.39
CA SER A 17 10.26 -21.39 -18.54
C SER A 17 10.98 -20.84 -17.32
N LYS A 18 12.02 -20.03 -17.53
CA LYS A 18 12.84 -19.43 -16.48
C LYS A 18 11.92 -18.79 -15.44
N SER A 19 11.82 -19.40 -14.26
CA SER A 19 11.12 -18.79 -13.13
C SER A 19 11.76 -17.43 -12.89
N SER A 20 10.99 -16.36 -13.06
CA SER A 20 11.44 -14.98 -12.87
C SER A 20 11.66 -14.75 -11.38
N SER A 21 12.78 -15.23 -10.84
CA SER A 21 13.23 -14.82 -9.51
C SER A 21 13.41 -13.30 -9.55
N CYS A 22 12.74 -12.56 -8.67
CA CYS A 22 12.93 -11.13 -8.55
C CYS A 22 14.39 -10.87 -8.18
N GLU A 23 15.19 -10.43 -9.15
CA GLU A 23 16.62 -10.19 -9.00
C GLU A 23 16.85 -8.70 -8.72
N GLY A 24 17.73 -8.39 -7.75
CA GLY A 24 18.11 -7.02 -7.39
C GLY A 24 17.82 -6.65 -5.94
N LYS A 25 17.95 -5.37 -5.62
CA LYS A 25 17.67 -4.79 -4.29
C LYS A 25 16.20 -4.40 -4.20
N ALA A 26 15.55 -4.69 -3.06
CA ALA A 26 14.23 -4.16 -2.76
C ALA A 26 14.34 -2.63 -2.52
N VAL A 27 13.58 -1.86 -3.30
CA VAL A 27 13.61 -0.38 -3.31
C VAL A 27 12.35 0.23 -2.70
N GLY A 28 11.25 -0.52 -2.62
CA GLY A 28 9.99 -0.06 -2.05
C GLY A 28 9.19 -1.19 -1.42
N PHE A 29 8.37 -0.84 -0.44
CA PHE A 29 7.50 -1.77 0.26
C PHE A 29 6.17 -1.09 0.59
N MET A 30 5.06 -1.77 0.33
CA MET A 30 3.72 -1.30 0.63
C MET A 30 2.92 -2.42 1.27
N TYR A 31 2.12 -2.07 2.28
CA TYR A 31 1.13 -2.93 2.88
C TYR A 31 -0.26 -2.33 2.63
N SER A 32 -1.21 -3.17 2.22
CA SER A 32 -2.62 -2.81 2.08
C SER A 32 -3.51 -3.92 2.65
N SER A 33 -4.64 -3.53 3.24
CA SER A 33 -5.67 -4.46 3.67
C SER A 33 -6.83 -4.40 2.67
N ALA A 34 -7.06 -5.50 1.96
CA ALA A 34 -8.13 -5.60 0.96
C ALA A 34 -9.11 -6.70 1.38
N GLY A 35 -10.26 -6.28 1.91
CA GLY A 35 -11.23 -7.19 2.51
C GLY A 35 -10.63 -7.95 3.71
N LYS A 36 -10.52 -9.28 3.58
CA LYS A 36 -9.90 -10.17 4.57
C LYS A 36 -8.41 -10.44 4.29
N ASP A 37 -7.92 -10.02 3.13
CA ASP A 37 -6.55 -10.27 2.71
C ASP A 37 -5.64 -9.14 3.19
N SER A 38 -4.47 -9.53 3.67
CA SER A 38 -3.37 -8.63 3.95
C SER A 38 -2.34 -8.76 2.83
N VAL A 39 -2.27 -7.74 1.98
CA VAL A 39 -1.44 -7.71 0.78
C VAL A 39 -0.15 -6.94 1.03
N LEU A 40 0.97 -7.56 0.70
CA LEU A 40 2.31 -6.98 0.74
C LEU A 40 2.82 -6.86 -0.69
N VAL A 41 3.29 -5.66 -1.05
CA VAL A 41 3.91 -5.41 -2.34
C VAL A 41 5.34 -4.99 -2.12
N THR A 42 6.28 -5.73 -2.71
CA THR A 42 7.72 -5.42 -2.69
C THR A 42 8.13 -4.97 -4.08
N ALA A 43 8.63 -3.74 -4.20
CA ALA A 43 9.19 -3.22 -5.43
C ALA A 43 10.69 -3.51 -5.50
N TRP A 44 11.14 -4.09 -6.61
CA TRP A 44 12.53 -4.41 -6.87
C TRP A 44 13.14 -3.41 -7.85
N GLY A 45 14.41 -3.05 -7.66
CA GLY A 45 15.11 -2.10 -8.54
C GLY A 45 15.17 -2.54 -10.01
N SER A 46 14.88 -3.81 -10.31
CA SER A 46 14.73 -4.34 -11.67
C SER A 46 13.45 -3.89 -12.39
N GLY A 47 12.51 -3.23 -11.70
CA GLY A 47 11.19 -2.88 -12.27
C GLY A 47 10.12 -3.95 -12.06
N LEU A 48 10.44 -5.03 -11.33
CA LEU A 48 9.50 -6.06 -10.94
C LEU A 48 8.82 -5.71 -9.62
N LEU A 49 7.52 -5.99 -9.51
CA LEU A 49 6.76 -5.93 -8.27
C LEU A 49 6.37 -7.36 -7.86
N GLN A 50 6.76 -7.74 -6.66
CA GLN A 50 6.30 -8.99 -6.04
C GLN A 50 5.10 -8.69 -5.16
N VAL A 51 3.96 -9.32 -5.46
CA VAL A 51 2.71 -9.19 -4.71
C VAL A 51 2.48 -10.49 -3.94
N ASP A 52 2.47 -10.39 -2.62
CA ASP A 52 2.25 -11.52 -1.72
C ASP A 52 1.07 -11.23 -0.79
N ALA A 53 0.35 -12.28 -0.37
CA ALA A 53 -0.64 -12.23 0.70
C ALA A 53 -0.11 -12.93 1.95
N LEU A 54 -0.46 -12.44 3.14
CA LEU A 54 -0.24 -13.19 4.37
C LEU A 54 -1.22 -14.35 4.44
N ALA A 55 -0.70 -15.58 4.57
CA ALA A 55 -1.56 -16.75 4.67
C ALA A 55 -2.23 -16.90 6.05
N ASP A 56 -1.76 -16.15 7.06
CA ASP A 56 -2.28 -16.21 8.42
C ASP A 56 -2.05 -14.87 9.15
N GLU A 57 -2.79 -14.65 10.23
CA GLU A 57 -2.78 -13.41 11.01
C GLU A 57 -1.46 -13.24 11.78
N ILE A 58 -0.85 -12.04 11.69
CA ILE A 58 0.36 -11.73 12.46
C ILE A 58 -0.05 -11.48 13.92
N GLN A 59 0.13 -12.49 14.77
CA GLN A 59 -0.03 -12.28 16.21
C GLN A 59 1.10 -11.41 16.79
N PRO A 60 0.82 -10.47 17.71
CA PRO A 60 1.87 -9.74 18.41
C PRO A 60 2.68 -10.71 19.27
N ARG A 61 4.01 -10.75 19.09
CA ARG A 61 4.91 -11.56 19.93
C ARG A 61 5.85 -10.65 20.69
N TRP A 62 5.79 -10.78 22.01
CA TRP A 62 6.65 -10.09 22.95
C TRP A 62 7.75 -11.05 23.40
N ASN A 63 9.00 -10.61 23.36
CA ASN A 63 10.09 -11.38 23.96
C ASN A 63 10.00 -11.22 25.48
N ILE A 64 9.47 -12.23 26.17
CA ILE A 64 9.41 -12.25 27.62
C ILE A 64 10.85 -12.34 28.15
N GLY A 65 11.29 -11.33 28.91
CA GLY A 65 12.62 -11.27 29.51
C GLY A 65 13.61 -10.27 28.87
N VAL A 66 13.23 -9.58 27.78
CA VAL A 66 14.00 -8.45 27.26
C VAL A 66 13.51 -7.15 27.92
N PRO A 67 14.37 -6.40 28.64
CA PRO A 67 13.94 -5.19 29.32
C PRO A 67 13.50 -4.12 28.31
N SER A 68 12.38 -3.45 28.60
CA SER A 68 11.93 -2.29 27.83
C SER A 68 12.98 -1.17 27.93
N ARG A 69 13.32 -0.55 26.80
CA ARG A 69 14.18 0.64 26.79
C ARG A 69 13.33 1.81 27.23
N LEU A 70 13.66 2.37 28.39
CA LEU A 70 12.92 3.44 29.03
C LEU A 70 13.82 4.68 29.04
N ASN A 71 13.42 5.70 28.29
CA ASN A 71 14.12 6.98 28.23
C ASN A 71 13.44 7.94 29.21
N VAL A 72 14.25 8.55 30.08
CA VAL A 72 13.79 9.40 31.19
C VAL A 72 14.46 10.76 31.04
N ASP A 73 13.72 11.83 31.30
CA ASP A 73 14.28 13.17 31.34
C ASP A 73 15.20 13.39 32.55
N SER A 74 15.84 14.55 32.60
CA SER A 74 16.73 14.96 33.69
C SER A 74 16.04 15.09 35.06
N HIS A 75 14.70 15.08 35.11
CA HIS A 75 13.89 15.17 36.33
C HIS A 75 13.33 13.82 36.77
N GLY A 76 13.70 12.72 36.09
CA GLY A 76 13.22 11.38 36.42
C GLY A 76 11.84 11.05 35.85
N GLN A 77 11.30 11.85 34.92
CA GLN A 77 10.04 11.59 34.23
C GLN A 77 10.25 10.82 32.93
N ILE A 78 9.41 9.82 32.70
CA ILE A 78 9.51 8.95 31.52
C ILE A 78 9.14 9.76 30.27
N ASN A 79 10.10 9.98 29.38
CA ASN A 79 9.87 10.62 28.09
C ASN A 79 9.36 9.61 27.04
N ASN A 80 10.01 8.46 26.93
CA ASN A 80 9.66 7.43 25.94
C ASN A 80 9.87 6.01 26.50
N VAL A 81 9.00 5.08 26.11
CA VAL A 81 9.17 3.65 26.37
C VAL A 81 9.13 2.92 25.04
N ALA A 82 10.19 2.18 24.70
CA ALA A 82 10.27 1.36 23.51
C ALA A 82 10.65 -0.07 23.88
N MET A 83 9.87 -1.05 23.44
CA MET A 83 10.27 -2.45 23.44
C MET A 83 10.71 -2.83 22.04
N ILE A 84 12.01 -3.11 21.88
CA ILE A 84 12.55 -3.66 20.66
C ILE A 84 12.53 -5.17 20.81
N CYS A 85 11.64 -5.85 20.07
CA CYS A 85 11.79 -7.28 19.90
C CYS A 85 13.07 -7.47 19.08
N ASP A 86 14.03 -8.25 19.55
CA ASP A 86 15.18 -8.73 18.75
C ASP A 86 14.87 -10.12 18.17
N SER A 87 15.29 -10.37 16.94
CA SER A 87 15.23 -11.72 16.35
C SER A 87 16.37 -12.55 16.94
N ASN A 88 16.05 -13.66 17.61
CA ASN A 88 17.05 -14.53 18.19
C ASN A 88 17.79 -15.26 17.06
N SER A 89 19.00 -14.80 16.69
CA SER A 89 19.80 -15.37 15.60
C SER A 89 20.45 -16.71 15.95
N GLN A 90 20.13 -17.28 17.12
CA GLN A 90 20.75 -18.49 17.68
C GLN A 90 19.84 -19.73 17.70
N ASP A 91 18.69 -19.75 17.02
CA ASP A 91 17.90 -20.98 16.88
C ASP A 91 18.31 -21.77 15.62
N PRO A 92 19.14 -22.84 15.72
CA PRO A 92 19.54 -23.67 14.58
C PRO A 92 18.39 -24.48 13.95
N LEU A 93 17.18 -24.39 14.51
CA LEU A 93 15.97 -25.04 13.99
C LEU A 93 15.29 -24.22 12.87
N ALA A 94 15.49 -22.89 12.83
CA ALA A 94 14.90 -22.04 11.78
C ALA A 94 15.56 -22.28 10.40
N LEU A 95 16.83 -22.72 10.37
CA LEU A 95 17.57 -22.98 9.13
C LEU A 95 17.36 -24.42 8.58
N ARG A 96 16.86 -25.36 9.38
CA ARG A 96 16.82 -26.80 9.03
C ARG A 96 15.46 -27.30 8.55
N SER A 97 14.40 -26.50 8.64
CA SER A 97 13.04 -26.94 8.23
C SER A 97 12.82 -27.01 6.72
N HIS A 98 13.73 -26.46 5.89
CA HIS A 98 13.55 -26.43 4.44
C HIS A 98 14.82 -26.88 3.71
N ARG A 99 15.13 -28.17 3.82
CA ARG A 99 15.79 -28.89 2.74
C ARG A 99 14.70 -29.76 2.11
N PRO A 100 14.28 -29.54 0.85
CA PRO A 100 13.37 -30.47 0.20
C PRO A 100 14.13 -31.78 0.07
N SER A 101 13.72 -32.80 0.84
CA SER A 101 14.26 -34.14 0.67
C SER A 101 13.79 -34.63 -0.69
N SER A 102 14.74 -34.75 -1.61
CA SER A 102 14.59 -35.41 -2.90
C SER A 102 14.29 -36.89 -2.70
N THR A 103 13.05 -37.26 -2.40
CA THR A 103 12.56 -38.63 -2.57
C THR A 103 11.04 -38.57 -2.67
N GLY A 104 10.51 -38.92 -3.83
CA GLY A 104 9.09 -38.84 -4.14
C GLY A 104 8.24 -39.71 -3.21
N SER A 105 7.12 -39.14 -2.75
CA SER A 105 5.95 -39.92 -2.35
C SER A 105 4.74 -38.98 -2.26
N ASN A 106 3.73 -39.27 -3.07
CA ASN A 106 2.41 -38.65 -3.08
C ASN A 106 1.73 -38.76 -1.71
N VAL A 107 1.46 -37.65 -1.01
CA VAL A 107 0.36 -37.61 -0.03
C VAL A 107 -0.23 -36.20 0.04
N LYS A 108 -1.50 -36.10 -0.37
CA LYS A 108 -2.45 -35.04 -0.02
C LYS A 108 -2.75 -35.13 1.47
N SER A 109 -2.05 -34.38 2.32
CA SER A 109 -2.51 -34.10 3.70
C SER A 109 -1.63 -33.07 4.36
N ASN A 110 -2.12 -31.84 4.51
CA ASN A 110 -1.76 -30.93 5.61
C ASN A 110 -2.65 -29.69 5.57
N ILE A 111 -3.90 -29.83 6.01
CA ILE A 111 -4.80 -28.70 6.31
C ILE A 111 -4.90 -28.46 7.83
N GLU A 112 -4.16 -29.19 8.66
CA GLU A 112 -4.34 -29.16 10.12
C GLU A 112 -3.02 -29.07 10.91
N ALA A 113 -2.07 -28.28 10.42
CA ALA A 113 -0.90 -27.91 11.22
C ALA A 113 -1.20 -26.59 11.96
N VAL A 114 -1.61 -26.69 13.22
CA VAL A 114 -1.74 -25.54 14.13
C VAL A 114 -0.38 -24.83 14.23
N TRP A 115 -0.31 -23.58 13.79
CA TRP A 115 0.92 -22.79 13.69
C TRP A 115 1.51 -22.47 15.07
N MET A 116 2.65 -23.10 15.39
CA MET A 116 3.34 -23.04 16.69
C MET A 116 4.24 -21.80 16.89
N GLY A 117 3.86 -20.63 16.37
CA GLY A 117 4.53 -19.36 16.69
C GLY A 117 5.71 -18.93 15.80
N HIS A 118 5.81 -19.46 14.59
CA HIS A 118 6.67 -18.93 13.51
C HIS A 118 6.00 -17.73 12.81
N SER A 119 6.76 -16.92 12.07
CA SER A 119 6.20 -15.85 11.26
C SER A 119 5.30 -16.43 10.16
N PRO A 120 4.10 -15.87 9.94
CA PRO A 120 3.16 -16.43 8.97
C PRO A 120 3.79 -16.46 7.57
N PRO A 121 3.47 -17.47 6.76
CA PRO A 121 4.08 -17.62 5.46
C PRO A 121 3.42 -16.64 4.48
N LEU A 122 4.21 -16.19 3.50
CA LEU A 122 3.75 -15.37 2.40
C LEU A 122 3.30 -16.27 1.25
N LEU A 123 2.05 -16.12 0.85
CA LEU A 123 1.50 -16.73 -0.35
C LEU A 123 1.76 -15.78 -1.52
N ARG A 124 2.56 -16.20 -2.49
CA ARG A 124 2.82 -15.37 -3.67
C ARG A 124 1.59 -15.31 -4.55
N LEU A 125 1.04 -14.11 -4.73
CA LEU A 125 -0.10 -13.88 -5.61
C LEU A 125 0.36 -13.69 -7.05
N ALA A 126 1.35 -12.83 -7.27
CA ALA A 126 1.83 -12.51 -8.61
C ALA A 126 3.22 -11.86 -8.60
N ILE A 127 3.88 -11.94 -9.75
CA ILE A 127 5.03 -11.09 -10.10
C ILE A 127 4.58 -10.22 -11.27
N VAL A 128 4.61 -8.91 -11.08
CA VAL A 128 4.19 -7.92 -12.07
C VAL A 128 5.43 -7.26 -12.64
N ASP A 129 5.60 -7.30 -13.96
CA ASP A 129 6.67 -6.59 -14.66
C ASP A 129 6.12 -5.26 -15.19
N LEU A 130 6.70 -4.14 -14.75
CA LEU A 130 6.36 -2.80 -15.23
C LEU A 130 6.98 -2.50 -16.61
N ALA A 131 7.72 -3.45 -17.19
CA ALA A 131 8.38 -3.34 -18.49
C ALA A 131 9.31 -2.11 -18.61
N LEU A 132 9.93 -1.71 -17.50
CA LEU A 132 10.83 -0.56 -17.44
C LEU A 132 12.15 -0.84 -18.18
N PRO A 133 12.78 0.17 -18.81
CA PRO A 133 14.07 0.01 -19.43
C PRO A 133 15.11 -0.45 -18.40
N LYS A 134 15.85 -1.50 -18.73
CA LYS A 134 16.90 -2.10 -17.90
C LYS A 134 18.14 -1.21 -17.92
N THR A 135 18.08 -0.06 -17.26
CA THR A 135 19.26 0.78 -17.05
C THR A 135 20.01 0.31 -15.80
N PRO A 136 21.35 0.40 -15.77
CA PRO A 136 22.17 -0.09 -14.65
C PRO A 136 22.08 0.77 -13.38
N ASN A 137 21.31 1.87 -13.38
CA ASN A 137 21.08 2.71 -12.22
C ASN A 137 19.88 2.21 -11.41
N ASP A 138 19.97 2.30 -10.08
CA ASP A 138 18.88 2.01 -9.14
C ASP A 138 17.62 2.80 -9.54
N ASN A 139 16.69 2.15 -10.25
CA ASN A 139 15.39 2.74 -10.56
C ASN A 139 14.68 3.06 -9.24
N SER A 140 14.45 4.35 -8.99
CA SER A 140 13.68 4.80 -7.84
C SER A 140 12.20 4.49 -8.10
N LEU A 141 11.70 3.45 -7.44
CA LEU A 141 10.29 3.06 -7.46
C LEU A 141 9.64 3.47 -6.14
N SER A 142 8.48 4.08 -6.22
CA SER A 142 7.65 4.42 -5.05
C SER A 142 6.25 3.86 -5.23
N LEU A 143 5.69 3.34 -4.14
CA LEU A 143 4.40 2.67 -4.11
C LEU A 143 3.42 3.49 -3.28
N PHE A 144 2.19 3.65 -3.78
CA PHE A 144 1.13 4.41 -3.14
C PHE A 144 -0.17 3.62 -3.16
N ALA A 145 -0.81 3.48 -2.00
CA ALA A 145 -2.10 2.82 -1.92
C ALA A 145 -3.21 3.73 -2.49
N ASP A 146 -4.24 3.10 -3.03
CA ASP A 146 -5.46 3.80 -3.39
C ASP A 146 -6.34 4.03 -2.15
N PRO A 147 -6.85 5.25 -1.92
CA PRO A 147 -7.65 5.58 -0.75
C PRO A 147 -9.09 5.02 -0.80
N LEU A 148 -9.59 4.62 -1.98
CA LEU A 148 -10.96 4.13 -2.17
C LEU A 148 -11.04 2.64 -2.54
N VAL A 149 -10.09 2.14 -3.34
CA VAL A 149 -10.11 0.75 -3.87
C VAL A 149 -8.91 -0.03 -3.32
N PRO A 150 -9.08 -0.84 -2.26
CA PRO A 150 -7.94 -1.46 -1.58
C PRO A 150 -7.20 -2.52 -2.42
N GLU A 151 -7.85 -3.06 -3.46
CA GLU A 151 -7.26 -3.96 -4.46
C GLU A 151 -6.39 -3.21 -5.49
N ARG A 152 -6.30 -1.88 -5.40
CA ARG A 152 -5.62 -1.02 -6.36
C ARG A 152 -4.50 -0.24 -5.68
N PHE A 153 -3.41 -0.08 -6.40
CA PHE A 153 -2.30 0.76 -5.96
C PHE A 153 -1.58 1.38 -7.15
N TYR A 154 -0.78 2.39 -6.88
CA TYR A 154 -0.04 3.14 -7.87
C TYR A 154 1.46 2.94 -7.67
N CYS A 155 2.19 2.78 -8.78
CA CYS A 155 3.64 2.73 -8.81
C CYS A 155 4.17 3.92 -9.59
N ALA A 156 4.89 4.81 -8.92
CA ALA A 156 5.62 5.89 -9.56
C ALA A 156 7.06 5.46 -9.83
N HIS A 157 7.51 5.67 -11.05
CA HIS A 157 8.83 5.29 -11.57
C HIS A 157 9.38 6.41 -12.46
N GLY A 158 10.64 6.27 -12.91
CA GLY A 158 11.30 7.28 -13.73
C GLY A 158 10.58 7.62 -15.05
N GLY A 159 9.80 6.68 -15.59
CA GLY A 159 9.05 6.83 -16.85
C GLY A 159 7.59 7.27 -16.70
N GLY A 160 7.11 7.47 -15.47
CA GLY A 160 5.71 7.85 -15.25
C GLY A 160 5.06 7.23 -14.01
N LEU A 161 3.75 7.02 -14.12
CA LEU A 161 2.89 6.48 -13.08
C LEU A 161 2.01 5.38 -13.66
N ASP A 162 2.15 4.19 -13.10
CA ASP A 162 1.33 3.03 -13.44
C ASP A 162 0.36 2.71 -12.30
N MET A 163 -0.85 2.28 -12.66
CA MET A 163 -1.86 1.78 -11.75
C MET A 163 -1.93 0.26 -11.88
N VAL A 164 -1.79 -0.43 -10.75
CA VAL A 164 -1.88 -1.88 -10.68
C VAL A 164 -3.16 -2.26 -9.96
N THR A 165 -3.96 -3.12 -10.58
CA THR A 165 -5.21 -3.62 -10.02
C THR A 165 -5.13 -5.13 -9.81
N LEU A 166 -5.42 -5.57 -8.59
CA LEU A 166 -5.52 -6.98 -8.23
C LEU A 166 -6.93 -7.48 -8.55
N HIS A 167 -7.04 -8.49 -9.41
CA HIS A 167 -8.34 -9.08 -9.79
C HIS A 167 -8.71 -10.29 -8.94
N PHE A 168 -7.75 -10.83 -8.19
CA PHE A 168 -7.93 -12.01 -7.37
C PHE A 168 -7.28 -11.82 -6.00
N LEU A 169 -8.03 -12.18 -4.96
CA LEU A 169 -7.57 -12.23 -3.58
C LEU A 169 -8.07 -13.55 -2.94
N PRO A 170 -7.16 -14.40 -2.43
CA PRO A 170 -7.49 -15.77 -2.05
C PRO A 170 -8.44 -15.89 -0.85
N PHE A 171 -8.42 -14.94 0.10
CA PHE A 171 -9.25 -15.03 1.31
C PHE A 171 -10.57 -14.26 1.20
N SER A 172 -10.62 -13.21 0.39
CA SER A 172 -11.81 -12.41 0.15
C SER A 172 -12.68 -13.00 -0.95
N TYR A 173 -12.08 -13.60 -1.99
CA TYR A 173 -12.76 -14.14 -3.16
C TYR A 173 -12.31 -15.59 -3.48
N PRO A 174 -12.52 -16.56 -2.57
CA PRO A 174 -12.02 -17.94 -2.74
C PRO A 174 -12.66 -18.69 -3.91
N GLU A 175 -13.80 -18.22 -4.42
CA GLU A 175 -14.54 -18.83 -5.54
C GLU A 175 -14.06 -18.34 -6.92
N MET A 176 -13.29 -17.25 -6.98
CA MET A 176 -12.74 -16.70 -8.21
C MET A 176 -11.50 -17.50 -8.62
N SER A 177 -11.32 -17.72 -9.93
CA SER A 177 -10.06 -18.24 -10.45
C SER A 177 -8.93 -17.24 -10.26
N SER A 178 -7.71 -17.72 -10.00
CA SER A 178 -6.50 -16.90 -9.97
C SER A 178 -6.36 -16.13 -11.29
N THR A 179 -6.69 -14.84 -11.26
CA THR A 179 -6.58 -13.93 -12.40
C THR A 179 -5.36 -13.04 -12.17
N PRO A 180 -4.48 -12.89 -13.18
CA PRO A 180 -3.27 -12.10 -13.03
C PRO A 180 -3.63 -10.61 -12.80
N PRO A 181 -2.80 -9.84 -12.07
CA PRO A 181 -2.99 -8.41 -11.92
C PRO A 181 -2.94 -7.71 -13.27
N SER A 182 -3.69 -6.62 -13.42
CA SER A 182 -3.57 -5.72 -14.57
C SER A 182 -2.73 -4.51 -14.22
N VAL A 183 -1.97 -4.03 -15.21
CA VAL A 183 -1.16 -2.82 -15.13
C VAL A 183 -1.65 -1.84 -16.17
N HIS A 184 -2.00 -0.64 -15.74
CA HIS A 184 -2.52 0.41 -16.59
C HIS A 184 -1.68 1.68 -16.42
N PRO A 185 -1.01 2.16 -17.47
CA PRO A 185 -0.28 3.41 -17.40
C PRO A 185 -1.26 4.57 -17.24
N VAL A 186 -1.10 5.33 -16.16
CA VAL A 186 -1.91 6.54 -15.89
C VAL A 186 -1.24 7.76 -16.49
N LEU A 187 0.08 7.85 -16.33
CA LEU A 187 0.91 8.92 -16.88
C LEU A 187 2.14 8.31 -17.50
N THR A 188 2.40 8.63 -18.76
CA THR A 188 3.66 8.27 -19.41
C THR A 188 4.41 9.53 -19.77
N THR A 189 5.70 9.54 -19.45
CA THR A 189 6.62 10.61 -19.84
C THR A 189 7.40 10.09 -21.04
N GLY A 190 7.28 10.74 -22.19
CA GLY A 190 7.89 10.27 -23.44
C GLY A 190 9.42 10.12 -23.45
N ASN A 191 10.11 10.53 -22.37
CA ASN A 191 11.56 10.45 -22.26
C ASN A 191 12.03 9.12 -21.63
N SER A 192 12.29 8.15 -22.52
CA SER A 192 12.90 6.85 -22.17
C SER A 192 14.38 6.96 -21.71
N GLU A 193 15.03 8.11 -21.89
CA GLU A 193 16.50 8.21 -21.80
C GLU A 193 17.04 8.86 -20.51
N THR A 194 16.21 9.58 -19.74
CA THR A 194 16.66 10.28 -18.53
C THR A 194 16.34 9.47 -17.28
N SER A 195 17.37 8.94 -16.61
CA SER A 195 17.30 8.11 -15.40
C SER A 195 16.91 8.85 -14.12
N SER A 196 16.41 10.09 -14.21
CA SER A 196 15.98 10.89 -13.08
C SER A 196 14.49 10.65 -12.78
N PRO A 197 14.08 10.56 -11.49
CA PRO A 197 12.67 10.44 -11.14
C PRO A 197 11.90 11.64 -11.70
N PHE A 198 10.92 11.38 -12.58
CA PHE A 198 10.07 12.41 -13.15
C PHE A 198 9.24 13.12 -12.08
N LEU A 199 8.80 12.37 -11.05
CA LEU A 199 7.98 12.87 -9.96
C LEU A 199 8.84 13.13 -8.72
N SER A 200 8.77 14.35 -8.19
CA SER A 200 9.32 14.70 -6.87
C SER A 200 8.34 14.41 -5.74
N GLY A 201 7.04 14.40 -6.02
CA GLY A 201 6.01 14.10 -5.06
C GLY A 201 4.73 13.64 -5.75
N PHE A 202 4.02 12.72 -5.12
CA PHE A 202 2.76 12.19 -5.61
C PHE A 202 1.83 11.89 -4.44
N VAL A 203 0.54 12.19 -4.60
CA VAL A 203 -0.50 11.92 -3.61
C VAL A 203 -1.82 11.55 -4.29
N THR A 204 -2.48 10.56 -3.71
CA THR A 204 -3.85 10.16 -4.02
C THR A 204 -4.79 10.80 -3.01
N ILE A 205 -5.76 11.58 -3.48
CA ILE A 205 -6.74 12.28 -2.62
C ILE A 205 -8.13 11.79 -2.98
N ALA A 206 -8.85 11.23 -2.03
CA ALA A 206 -10.26 10.92 -2.19
C ALA A 206 -11.13 12.12 -1.79
N ASP A 207 -12.14 12.45 -2.59
CA ASP A 207 -13.16 13.43 -2.23
C ASP A 207 -14.36 12.78 -1.51
N ALA A 208 -15.22 13.61 -0.92
CA ALA A 208 -16.43 13.15 -0.22
C ALA A 208 -17.50 12.55 -1.14
N TYR A 209 -17.33 12.67 -2.46
CA TYR A 209 -18.25 12.15 -3.48
C TYR A 209 -17.79 10.81 -4.07
N GLY A 210 -16.64 10.28 -3.62
CA GLY A 210 -16.08 9.01 -4.09
C GLY A 210 -15.29 9.12 -5.39
N HIS A 211 -14.73 10.29 -5.68
CA HIS A 211 -13.75 10.50 -6.75
C HIS A 211 -12.33 10.50 -6.19
N VAL A 212 -11.38 9.97 -6.95
CA VAL A 212 -9.95 10.02 -6.60
C VAL A 212 -9.29 11.07 -7.49
N GLN A 213 -8.63 12.03 -6.89
CA GLN A 213 -7.75 12.98 -7.56
C GLN A 213 -6.31 12.56 -7.31
N LEU A 214 -5.58 12.35 -8.41
CA LEU A 214 -4.16 12.08 -8.40
C LEU A 214 -3.44 13.41 -8.60
N ALA A 215 -2.72 13.87 -7.60
CA ALA A 215 -1.91 15.07 -7.70
C ALA A 215 -0.44 14.71 -7.65
N GLY A 216 0.35 15.21 -8.60
CA GLY A 216 1.79 14.98 -8.63
C GLY A 216 2.55 16.24 -8.99
N ILE A 217 3.77 16.33 -8.46
CA ILE A 217 4.72 17.41 -8.70
C ILE A 217 5.91 16.82 -9.44
N THR A 218 6.21 17.36 -10.61
CA THR A 218 7.38 16.94 -11.39
C THR A 218 8.67 17.47 -10.76
N CYS A 219 9.83 16.90 -11.13
CA CYS A 219 11.14 17.43 -10.71
C CYS A 219 11.43 18.86 -11.17
N LEU A 220 10.66 19.37 -12.14
CA LEU A 220 10.71 20.77 -12.60
C LEU A 220 9.74 21.69 -11.83
N GLY A 221 8.99 21.15 -10.85
CA GLY A 221 8.03 21.91 -10.05
C GLY A 221 6.65 22.10 -10.70
N GLU A 222 6.38 21.44 -11.82
CA GLU A 222 5.06 21.48 -12.45
C GLU A 222 4.09 20.58 -11.68
N CYS A 223 2.87 21.06 -11.47
CA CYS A 223 1.82 20.30 -10.81
C CYS A 223 0.79 19.82 -11.83
N PHE A 224 0.45 18.54 -11.80
CA PHE A 224 -0.68 17.99 -12.55
C PHE A 224 -1.70 17.41 -11.58
N VAL A 225 -2.97 17.49 -11.99
CA VAL A 225 -4.09 16.87 -11.29
C VAL A 225 -4.86 16.03 -12.30
N VAL A 226 -4.97 14.74 -12.02
CA VAL A 226 -5.77 13.79 -12.82
C VAL A 226 -6.97 13.36 -11.99
N GLU A 227 -8.16 13.69 -12.46
CA GLU A 227 -9.41 13.29 -11.81
C GLU A 227 -9.84 11.90 -12.32
N MET A 228 -9.99 10.95 -11.40
CA MET A 228 -10.54 9.62 -11.66
C MET A 228 -11.96 9.54 -11.09
N LYS A 229 -12.93 9.41 -12.00
CA LYS A 229 -14.34 9.28 -11.64
C LYS A 229 -14.69 7.83 -11.33
N GLY A 230 -14.65 7.49 -10.05
CA GLY A 230 -15.09 6.20 -9.52
C GLY A 230 -14.19 5.02 -9.92
N TRP A 231 -14.80 3.88 -10.21
CA TRP A 231 -14.15 2.57 -10.45
C TRP A 231 -13.57 2.41 -11.86
N LYS A 232 -13.61 3.44 -12.70
CA LYS A 232 -13.19 3.34 -14.10
C LYS A 232 -11.69 3.55 -14.25
N GLU A 233 -11.07 2.73 -15.08
CA GLU A 233 -9.68 2.89 -15.53
C GLU A 233 -9.51 4.25 -16.22
N PRO A 234 -8.43 5.00 -15.91
CA PRO A 234 -8.19 6.29 -16.54
C PRO A 234 -7.68 6.06 -17.97
N ALA A 235 -8.00 6.98 -18.87
CA ALA A 235 -7.30 7.03 -20.15
C ALA A 235 -5.84 7.47 -19.88
N PRO A 236 -4.84 6.79 -20.45
CA PRO A 236 -3.44 7.14 -20.25
C PRO A 236 -3.22 8.58 -20.69
N LEU A 237 -2.75 9.43 -19.78
CA LEU A 237 -2.35 10.78 -20.08
C LEU A 237 -0.90 10.75 -20.56
N GLN A 238 -0.71 10.98 -21.85
CA GLN A 238 0.62 11.23 -22.40
C GLN A 238 1.00 12.67 -22.05
N LEU A 239 1.93 12.81 -21.11
CA LEU A 239 2.61 14.08 -20.89
C LEU A 239 3.73 14.15 -21.92
N ASP A 240 3.38 14.68 -23.09
CA ASP A 240 4.34 15.01 -24.12
C ASP A 240 5.16 16.23 -23.65
N LEU A 241 6.29 15.93 -23.02
CA LEU A 241 7.30 16.92 -22.68
C LEU A 241 7.89 17.54 -23.96
N GLU A 242 7.77 16.97 -25.16
CA GLU A 242 8.26 17.66 -26.37
C GLU A 242 7.29 18.72 -26.88
N SER A 243 5.97 18.56 -26.70
CA SER A 243 4.99 19.63 -26.98
C SER A 243 4.73 20.57 -25.79
N LYS A 244 5.15 20.20 -24.58
CA LYS A 244 5.03 21.02 -23.37
C LYS A 244 6.32 21.18 -22.56
N ILE A 245 7.49 21.07 -23.19
CA ILE A 245 8.59 21.98 -22.91
C ILE A 245 8.11 23.35 -23.42
N VAL A 246 7.13 23.93 -22.70
CA VAL A 246 7.27 25.30 -22.27
C VAL A 246 8.45 25.24 -21.33
N LYS A 247 9.64 25.21 -21.94
CA LYS A 247 10.83 25.81 -21.40
C LYS A 247 10.35 26.94 -20.50
N ASP A 248 10.73 26.92 -19.23
CA ASP A 248 11.10 28.16 -18.54
C ASP A 248 12.35 28.72 -19.25
N VAL A 249 12.18 29.01 -20.53
CA VAL A 249 12.65 30.23 -21.13
C VAL A 249 11.57 31.17 -20.66
N GLU A 250 11.98 32.28 -20.05
CA GLU A 250 11.18 33.50 -20.01
C GLU A 250 10.10 33.46 -21.09
N PRO A 251 8.81 33.57 -20.73
CA PRO A 251 7.67 33.16 -21.56
C PRO A 251 8.05 33.39 -23.00
N PRO A 252 8.33 32.34 -23.83
CA PRO A 252 9.24 32.46 -24.97
C PRO A 252 8.92 33.78 -25.56
N ALA A 253 9.81 34.77 -25.32
CA ALA A 253 9.57 36.09 -25.87
C ALA A 253 9.25 35.69 -27.28
N THR A 254 8.02 35.98 -27.69
CA THR A 254 7.50 35.36 -28.88
C THR A 254 8.52 35.77 -29.97
N GLY A 255 8.21 35.59 -31.23
CA GLY A 255 8.43 36.81 -32.01
C GLY A 255 7.61 37.96 -31.39
N MET A 256 7.74 38.36 -30.11
CA MET A 256 7.14 39.55 -29.51
C MET A 256 7.93 40.74 -30.04
N ILE A 257 9.19 40.51 -30.39
CA ILE A 257 10.06 41.38 -31.16
C ILE A 257 10.97 40.42 -31.94
N SER A 258 11.06 40.59 -33.25
CA SER A 258 11.87 39.79 -34.16
C SER A 258 13.32 39.76 -33.67
N LYS A 259 14.02 38.61 -33.80
CA LYS A 259 15.44 38.50 -33.41
C LYS A 259 16.33 39.56 -34.09
N GLU A 260 15.95 39.98 -35.30
CA GLU A 260 16.56 41.08 -36.06
C GLU A 260 16.36 42.46 -35.39
N LEU A 261 15.22 42.69 -34.75
CA LEU A 261 14.98 43.93 -34.00
C LEU A 261 15.80 43.97 -32.71
N ILE A 262 16.02 42.84 -32.04
CA ILE A 262 16.83 42.79 -30.82
C ILE A 262 18.33 42.95 -31.13
N ALA A 263 18.79 42.40 -32.26
CA ALA A 263 20.19 42.47 -32.69
C ALA A 263 20.62 43.86 -33.20
N GLY A 264 19.66 44.69 -33.63
CA GLY A 264 19.94 45.97 -34.29
C GLY A 264 20.30 45.80 -35.78
N PRO A 265 20.40 46.90 -36.54
CA PRO A 265 20.80 46.83 -37.94
C PRO A 265 22.27 46.35 -38.05
N ASP A 266 22.51 45.34 -38.88
CA ASP A 266 23.88 44.87 -39.15
C ASP A 266 24.71 46.03 -39.72
N PRO A 267 25.93 46.28 -39.19
CA PRO A 267 26.74 47.41 -39.64
C PRO A 267 27.11 47.22 -41.11
N PRO A 268 26.85 48.21 -41.98
CA PRO A 268 27.19 48.08 -43.38
C PRO A 268 28.70 47.92 -43.53
N ILE A 269 29.12 46.98 -44.37
CA ILE A 269 30.52 46.78 -44.73
C ILE A 269 30.95 47.98 -45.57
N LEU A 270 31.48 49.00 -44.90
CA LEU A 270 32.02 50.17 -45.55
C LEU A 270 33.40 49.83 -46.15
N PRO A 271 33.70 50.25 -47.39
CA PRO A 271 35.03 50.09 -47.94
C PRO A 271 36.05 50.81 -47.04
N SER A 272 37.13 50.11 -46.71
CA SER A 272 38.18 50.53 -45.78
C SER A 272 38.59 51.98 -45.99
N SER A 273 38.57 52.77 -44.91
CA SER A 273 38.74 54.23 -44.86
C SER A 273 40.08 54.79 -45.34
N SER A 274 40.98 53.95 -45.87
CA SER A 274 42.28 54.36 -46.38
C SER A 274 42.20 55.15 -47.70
N SER A 275 41.15 54.99 -48.52
CA SER A 275 40.95 55.74 -49.77
C SER A 275 40.11 57.02 -49.62
N LEU A 276 39.43 57.22 -48.49
CA LEU A 276 38.50 58.35 -48.27
C LEU A 276 39.20 59.66 -47.86
N LYS A 277 40.44 59.59 -47.35
CA LYS A 277 41.19 60.78 -46.90
C LYS A 277 41.64 61.69 -48.05
N SER A 278 41.56 61.23 -49.30
CA SER A 278 41.97 61.97 -50.50
C SER A 278 40.83 62.45 -51.39
N LEU A 279 39.56 62.17 -51.04
CA LEU A 279 38.40 62.51 -51.86
C LEU A 279 37.77 63.84 -51.42
N THR A 280 37.76 64.82 -52.33
CA THR A 280 37.03 66.09 -52.10
C THR A 280 35.55 65.93 -52.46
N PRO A 281 34.63 66.54 -51.70
CA PRO A 281 33.19 66.43 -51.92
C PRO A 281 32.70 66.98 -53.27
N ASP A 282 33.51 67.80 -53.95
CA ASP A 282 33.21 68.33 -55.28
C ASP A 282 33.63 67.42 -56.44
N SER A 283 34.37 66.34 -56.15
CA SER A 283 34.72 65.33 -57.15
C SER A 283 33.50 64.46 -57.49
N ILE A 284 33.39 64.02 -58.74
CA ILE A 284 32.38 63.05 -59.20
C ILE A 284 32.43 61.78 -58.34
N GLU A 285 33.63 61.35 -57.95
CA GLU A 285 33.86 60.18 -57.10
C GLU A 285 33.48 60.46 -55.62
N GLY A 286 33.65 61.70 -55.15
CA GLY A 286 33.20 62.12 -53.82
C GLY A 286 31.67 62.16 -53.72
N LYS A 287 30.99 62.70 -54.75
CA LYS A 287 29.53 62.77 -54.82
C LYS A 287 28.88 61.40 -54.95
N SER A 288 29.43 60.51 -55.78
CA SER A 288 28.92 59.13 -55.89
C SER A 288 29.10 58.35 -54.60
N THR A 289 30.23 58.54 -53.90
CA THR A 289 30.50 57.94 -52.60
C THR A 289 29.51 58.44 -51.54
N LEU A 290 29.25 59.75 -51.47
CA LEU A 290 28.26 60.34 -50.56
C LEU A 290 26.85 59.81 -50.84
N HIS A 291 26.45 59.74 -52.11
CA HIS A 291 25.17 59.15 -52.50
C HIS A 291 25.05 57.67 -52.09
N HIS A 292 26.14 56.90 -52.22
CA HIS A 292 26.19 55.52 -51.74
C HIS A 292 26.01 55.44 -50.22
N TYR A 293 26.69 56.31 -49.45
CA TYR A 293 26.50 56.41 -47.99
C TYR A 293 25.08 56.76 -47.58
N ILE A 294 24.45 57.74 -48.24
CA ILE A 294 23.05 58.11 -47.96
C ILE A 294 22.11 56.95 -48.25
N LYS A 295 22.31 56.24 -49.36
CA LYS A 295 21.50 55.08 -49.72
C LYS A 295 21.61 53.97 -48.68
N VAL A 296 22.84 53.62 -48.30
CA VAL A 296 23.11 52.62 -47.26
C VAL A 296 22.53 53.07 -45.90
N PHE A 297 22.64 54.36 -45.56
CA PHE A 297 22.04 54.87 -44.33
C PHE A 297 20.51 54.72 -44.31
N HIS A 298 19.85 55.03 -45.44
CA HIS A 298 18.41 54.90 -45.56
C HIS A 298 17.95 53.44 -45.45
N GLU A 299 18.59 52.55 -46.20
CA GLU A 299 18.26 51.13 -46.27
C GLU A 299 18.47 50.43 -44.90
N TYR A 300 19.53 50.76 -44.18
CA TYR A 300 19.85 50.07 -42.92
C TYR A 300 19.22 50.71 -41.68
N TYR A 301 19.12 52.05 -41.60
CA TYR A 301 18.66 52.72 -40.38
C TYR A 301 17.23 53.24 -40.47
N VAL A 302 16.83 53.80 -41.61
CA VAL A 302 15.48 54.39 -41.75
C VAL A 302 14.43 53.29 -41.91
N GLU A 303 14.68 52.30 -42.76
CA GLU A 303 13.76 51.17 -42.96
C GLU A 303 13.64 50.29 -41.71
N TYR A 304 14.76 50.06 -41.01
CA TYR A 304 14.76 49.38 -39.72
C TYR A 304 13.89 50.11 -38.68
N GLY A 305 14.02 51.44 -38.56
CA GLY A 305 13.20 52.24 -37.65
C GLY A 305 11.69 52.13 -37.94
N HIS A 306 11.30 52.07 -39.22
CA HIS A 306 9.90 51.85 -39.62
C HIS A 306 9.42 50.44 -39.27
N LYS A 307 10.25 49.42 -39.49
CA LYS A 307 9.96 48.03 -39.14
C LYS A 307 9.71 47.88 -37.64
N VAL A 308 10.60 48.45 -36.81
CA VAL A 308 10.45 48.48 -35.34
C VAL A 308 9.12 49.12 -34.93
N PHE A 309 8.79 50.27 -35.51
CA PHE A 309 7.59 51.02 -35.14
C PHE A 309 6.29 50.25 -35.43
N ILE A 310 6.20 49.62 -36.60
CA ILE A 310 5.02 48.84 -37.00
C ILE A 310 4.87 47.63 -36.08
N GLU A 311 5.96 46.89 -35.87
CA GLU A 311 5.96 45.68 -35.05
C GLU A 311 5.57 46.01 -33.59
N LEU A 312 6.19 47.03 -32.97
CA LEU A 312 5.83 47.47 -31.61
C LEU A 312 4.35 47.86 -31.48
N LYS A 313 3.77 48.47 -32.51
CA LYS A 313 2.36 48.88 -32.51
C LYS A 313 1.44 47.66 -32.54
N GLU A 314 1.72 46.68 -33.40
CA GLU A 314 0.95 45.44 -33.47
C GLU A 314 1.02 44.65 -32.15
N HIS A 315 2.18 44.61 -31.51
CA HIS A 315 2.34 43.96 -30.21
C HIS A 315 1.59 44.68 -29.09
N ALA A 316 1.55 46.01 -29.10
CA ALA A 316 0.76 46.78 -28.14
C ALA A 316 -0.74 46.44 -28.25
N ASP A 317 -1.25 46.32 -29.48
CA ASP A 317 -2.64 45.94 -29.72
C ASP A 317 -2.92 44.49 -29.29
N TYR A 318 -2.02 43.55 -29.61
CA TYR A 318 -2.12 42.16 -29.16
C TYR A 318 -2.16 42.04 -27.63
N LEU A 319 -1.21 42.67 -26.93
CA LEU A 319 -1.14 42.66 -25.47
C LEU A 319 -2.39 43.25 -24.82
N LYS A 320 -2.95 44.30 -25.42
CA LYS A 320 -4.22 44.87 -24.98
C LYS A 320 -5.36 43.84 -25.09
N THR A 321 -5.46 43.13 -26.22
CA THR A 321 -6.51 42.12 -26.38
C THR A 321 -6.34 40.94 -25.43
N GLU A 322 -5.10 40.50 -25.19
CA GLU A 322 -4.82 39.41 -24.26
C GLU A 322 -5.18 39.83 -22.84
N MET A 323 -4.78 41.03 -22.42
CA MET A 323 -5.13 41.58 -21.11
C MET A 323 -6.66 41.68 -20.92
N GLU A 324 -7.39 42.12 -21.94
CA GLU A 324 -8.86 42.17 -21.90
C GLU A 324 -9.49 40.78 -21.79
N ASP A 325 -8.95 39.77 -22.49
CA ASP A 325 -9.43 38.38 -22.39
C ASP A 325 -9.17 37.79 -20.99
N LYS A 326 -7.96 37.98 -20.45
CA LYS A 326 -7.61 37.53 -19.09
C LYS A 326 -8.53 38.19 -18.06
N GLN A 327 -8.82 39.49 -18.20
CA GLN A 327 -9.74 40.20 -17.32
C GLN A 327 -11.17 39.64 -17.40
N LYS A 328 -11.68 39.34 -18.60
CA LYS A 328 -13.01 38.72 -18.77
C LYS A 328 -13.08 37.35 -18.12
N ARG A 329 -12.03 36.52 -18.30
CA ARG A 329 -11.94 35.20 -17.66
C ARG A 329 -11.91 35.32 -16.14
N LEU A 330 -11.17 36.28 -15.59
CA LEU A 330 -11.12 36.53 -14.15
C LEU A 330 -12.51 36.88 -13.59
N GLU A 331 -13.25 37.77 -14.26
CA GLU A 331 -14.61 38.15 -13.83
C GLU A 331 -15.60 36.98 -13.91
N ALA A 332 -15.49 36.13 -14.94
CA ALA A 332 -16.30 34.91 -15.04
C ALA A 332 -16.02 33.95 -13.87
N VAL A 333 -14.75 33.76 -13.51
CA VAL A 333 -14.34 32.91 -12.37
C VAL A 333 -14.85 33.50 -11.06
N LYS A 334 -14.72 34.81 -10.82
CA LYS A 334 -15.28 35.46 -9.62
C LYS A 334 -16.78 35.25 -9.48
N LYS A 335 -17.53 35.40 -10.59
CA LYS A 335 -18.98 35.16 -10.58
C LYS A 335 -19.34 33.70 -10.27
N SER A 336 -18.55 32.76 -10.80
CA SER A 336 -18.70 31.32 -10.48
C SER A 336 -18.44 31.06 -9.00
N LEU A 337 -17.40 31.66 -8.44
CA LEU A 337 -17.03 31.52 -7.03
C LEU A 337 -18.16 31.98 -6.09
N ILE A 338 -18.76 33.14 -6.35
CA ILE A 338 -19.90 33.65 -5.57
C ILE A 338 -21.11 32.70 -5.64
N SER A 339 -21.34 32.08 -6.81
CA SER A 339 -22.41 31.09 -6.97
C SER A 339 -22.15 29.81 -6.16
N VAL A 340 -20.89 29.36 -6.09
CA VAL A 340 -20.49 28.22 -5.27
C VAL A 340 -20.65 28.52 -3.77
N GLU A 341 -20.23 29.70 -3.33
CA GLU A 341 -20.38 30.14 -1.94
C GLU A 341 -21.87 30.21 -1.52
N ALA A 342 -22.74 30.69 -2.40
CA ALA A 342 -24.18 30.68 -2.15
C ALA A 342 -24.76 29.27 -2.03
N LYS A 343 -24.25 28.30 -2.82
CA LYS A 343 -24.67 26.88 -2.73
C LYS A 343 -24.17 26.22 -1.46
N ASP A 344 -22.95 26.52 -1.02
CA ASP A 344 -22.41 26.03 0.24
C ASP A 344 -23.29 26.46 1.42
N GLY A 345 -23.73 27.72 1.45
CA GLY A 345 -24.68 28.22 2.43
C GLY A 345 -26.03 27.50 2.44
N ASP A 346 -26.55 27.05 1.29
CA ASP A 346 -27.78 26.25 1.22
C ASP A 346 -27.57 24.82 1.72
N ILE A 347 -26.44 24.20 1.37
CA ILE A 347 -26.07 22.85 1.84
C ILE A 347 -25.96 22.85 3.36
N ASN A 348 -25.28 23.83 3.96
CA ASN A 348 -25.16 23.97 5.41
C ASN A 348 -26.55 24.07 6.08
N LYS A 349 -27.48 24.85 5.51
CA LYS A 349 -28.87 24.91 6.02
C LYS A 349 -29.63 23.59 5.90
N ARG A 350 -29.31 22.74 4.92
CA ARG A 350 -29.90 21.40 4.78
C ARG A 350 -29.32 20.43 5.80
N ILE A 351 -28.02 20.51 6.04
CA ILE A 351 -27.31 19.75 7.06
C ILE A 351 -27.87 20.08 8.46
N ASP A 352 -28.02 21.36 8.80
CA ASP A 352 -28.61 21.80 10.07
C ASP A 352 -30.03 21.27 10.27
N ARG A 353 -30.83 21.25 9.19
CA ARG A 353 -32.18 20.67 9.22
C ARG A 353 -32.15 19.17 9.46
N ALA A 354 -31.23 18.44 8.82
CA ALA A 354 -31.06 17.01 9.04
C ALA A 354 -30.63 16.72 10.48
N PHE A 355 -29.65 17.45 11.02
CA PHE A 355 -29.22 17.30 12.42
C PHE A 355 -30.37 17.49 13.40
N LYS A 356 -31.20 18.52 13.23
CA LYS A 356 -32.40 18.74 14.07
C LYS A 356 -33.38 17.57 14.01
N VAL A 357 -33.53 16.95 12.84
CA VAL A 357 -34.39 15.75 12.68
C VAL A 357 -33.77 14.55 13.40
N TYR A 358 -32.46 14.35 13.31
CA TYR A 358 -31.77 13.27 14.02
C TYR A 358 -31.86 13.44 15.53
N GLU A 359 -31.64 14.64 16.08
CA GLU A 359 -31.82 14.91 17.51
C GLU A 359 -33.26 14.62 17.97
N LEU A 360 -34.27 14.99 17.16
CA LEU A 360 -35.66 14.67 17.45
C LEU A 360 -35.91 13.16 17.45
N LEU A 361 -35.30 12.43 16.51
CA LEU A 361 -35.43 10.99 16.41
C LEU A 361 -34.78 10.28 17.61
N GLU A 362 -33.60 10.74 18.02
CA GLU A 362 -32.89 10.24 19.20
C GLU A 362 -33.73 10.44 20.47
N LYS A 363 -34.24 11.65 20.68
CA LYS A 363 -35.17 11.96 21.79
C LYS A 363 -36.41 11.05 21.77
N ARG A 364 -36.94 10.75 20.58
CA ARG A 364 -38.07 9.81 20.43
C ARG A 364 -37.67 8.39 20.79
N ILE A 365 -36.52 7.91 20.33
CA ILE A 365 -36.00 6.56 20.63
C ILE A 365 -35.79 6.40 22.14
N ASP A 366 -35.20 7.39 22.80
CA ASP A 366 -35.02 7.36 24.25
C ASP A 366 -36.35 7.41 24.99
N SER A 367 -37.31 8.20 24.51
CA SER A 367 -38.68 8.18 25.04
C SER A 367 -39.35 6.81 24.86
N PHE A 368 -39.11 6.12 23.75
CA PHE A 368 -39.60 4.76 23.51
C PHE A 368 -39.03 3.73 24.49
N LYS A 369 -37.75 3.85 24.87
CA LYS A 369 -37.14 2.98 25.89
C LYS A 369 -37.80 3.13 27.27
N MET A 370 -38.37 4.31 27.55
CA MET A 370 -39.02 4.63 28.82
C MET A 370 -40.51 4.26 28.87
N LEU A 371 -41.10 3.77 27.77
CA LEU A 371 -42.51 3.39 27.74
C LEU A 371 -42.74 2.03 28.45
N PRO A 372 -43.67 1.94 29.42
CA PRO A 372 -43.93 0.73 30.20
C PRO A 372 -44.34 -0.50 29.36
N ALA A 373 -44.84 -0.29 28.14
CA ALA A 373 -45.31 -1.36 27.25
C ALA A 373 -44.22 -1.95 26.34
N ALA A 374 -43.02 -1.33 26.27
CA ALA A 374 -41.86 -1.90 25.57
C ALA A 374 -41.06 -2.87 26.46
N ASN A 375 -41.34 -2.88 27.77
CA ASN A 375 -40.74 -3.82 28.70
C ASN A 375 -41.49 -5.16 28.65
N LYS A 376 -40.96 -6.01 27.77
CA LYS A 376 -41.01 -7.48 27.79
C LYS A 376 -42.41 -8.07 27.88
N LYS A 377 -42.84 -8.68 26.76
CA LYS A 377 -43.73 -9.84 26.82
C LYS A 377 -43.22 -10.74 27.96
N PRO A 378 -44.07 -11.14 28.92
CA PRO A 378 -43.63 -12.03 30.00
C PRO A 378 -42.98 -13.24 29.35
N LEU A 379 -41.77 -13.56 29.80
CA LEU A 379 -40.98 -14.67 29.31
C LEU A 379 -41.88 -15.90 29.28
N THR A 380 -41.95 -16.56 28.13
CA THR A 380 -42.63 -17.84 28.03
C THR A 380 -41.93 -18.86 28.92
N GLN A 381 -42.64 -19.91 29.34
CA GLN A 381 -42.09 -20.91 30.26
C GLN A 381 -40.75 -21.50 29.74
N ALA A 382 -40.64 -21.72 28.44
CA ALA A 382 -39.40 -22.16 27.79
C ALA A 382 -38.25 -21.14 27.91
N GLU A 383 -38.53 -19.84 27.77
CA GLU A 383 -37.52 -18.79 27.91
C GLU A 383 -37.10 -18.60 29.38
N GLN A 384 -38.02 -18.82 30.33
CA GLN A 384 -37.71 -18.77 31.75
C GLN A 384 -36.85 -19.97 32.19
N GLU A 385 -37.14 -21.16 31.69
CA GLU A 385 -36.32 -22.35 31.89
C GLU A 385 -34.94 -22.17 31.25
N PHE A 386 -34.87 -21.68 30.01
CA PHE A 386 -33.59 -21.39 29.34
C PHE A 386 -32.77 -20.33 30.08
N LYS A 387 -33.41 -19.28 30.58
CA LYS A 387 -32.76 -18.26 31.40
C LYS A 387 -32.23 -18.86 32.71
N SER A 388 -33.00 -19.72 33.38
CA SER A 388 -32.54 -20.39 34.61
C SER A 388 -31.35 -21.32 34.37
N GLN A 389 -31.27 -21.97 33.20
CA GLN A 389 -30.10 -22.75 32.80
C GLN A 389 -28.88 -21.86 32.58
N LEU A 390 -29.03 -20.74 31.87
CA LEU A 390 -27.95 -19.75 31.66
C LEU A 390 -27.44 -19.18 32.98
N ASP A 391 -28.34 -18.78 33.88
CA ASP A 391 -27.98 -18.21 35.18
C ASP A 391 -27.24 -19.29 36.04
N ARG A 392 -27.64 -20.57 35.96
CA ARG A 392 -26.91 -21.69 36.59
C ARG A 392 -25.50 -21.91 36.01
N PHE A 393 -25.35 -21.84 34.68
CA PHE A 393 -24.04 -21.95 34.03
C PHE A 393 -23.11 -20.79 34.40
N ALA A 394 -23.67 -19.58 34.49
CA ALA A 394 -22.94 -18.36 34.80
C ALA A 394 -22.41 -18.34 36.25
N ASP A 395 -23.27 -18.67 37.22
CA ASP A 395 -22.95 -18.47 38.63
C ASP A 395 -22.22 -19.66 39.28
N VAL A 396 -22.52 -20.89 38.86
CA VAL A 396 -22.00 -22.09 39.55
C VAL A 396 -20.92 -22.78 38.74
N GLU A 397 -21.16 -22.99 37.45
CA GLU A 397 -20.29 -23.85 36.63
C GLU A 397 -19.06 -23.10 36.11
N LEU A 398 -19.20 -21.85 35.69
CA LEU A 398 -18.07 -21.03 35.26
C LEU A 398 -17.09 -20.72 36.40
N ASP A 399 -17.59 -20.44 37.60
CA ASP A 399 -16.73 -20.16 38.75
C ASP A 399 -16.04 -21.44 39.27
N ALA A 400 -16.74 -22.58 39.27
CA ALA A 400 -16.12 -23.87 39.54
C ALA A 400 -15.03 -24.22 38.52
N LEU A 401 -15.27 -23.95 37.23
CA LEU A 401 -14.28 -24.16 36.18
C LEU A 401 -13.07 -23.25 36.35
N ARG A 402 -13.28 -21.95 36.60
CA ARG A 402 -12.19 -20.99 36.91
C ARG A 402 -11.36 -21.43 38.10
N SER A 403 -12.01 -21.89 39.18
CA SER A 403 -11.34 -22.43 40.37
C SER A 403 -10.54 -23.70 40.06
N SER A 404 -11.10 -24.60 39.25
CA SER A 404 -10.41 -25.84 38.84
C SER A 404 -9.18 -25.55 37.98
N ILE A 405 -9.28 -24.59 37.06
CA ILE A 405 -8.18 -24.11 36.22
C ILE A 405 -7.10 -23.49 37.10
N ALA A 406 -7.47 -22.61 38.04
CA ALA A 406 -6.53 -22.00 38.97
C ALA A 406 -5.80 -23.05 39.83
N ALA A 407 -6.52 -24.06 40.32
CA ALA A 407 -5.95 -25.17 41.09
C ALA A 407 -5.01 -26.05 40.25
N LEU A 408 -5.34 -26.31 38.97
CA LEU A 408 -4.49 -27.03 38.03
C LEU A 408 -3.22 -26.23 37.71
N SER A 409 -3.35 -24.95 37.40
CA SER A 409 -2.20 -24.05 37.16
C SER A 409 -1.30 -23.95 38.39
N ALA A 410 -1.87 -23.90 39.59
CA ALA A 410 -1.09 -23.91 40.84
C ALA A 410 -0.35 -25.23 41.07
N ARG A 411 -0.95 -26.38 40.72
CA ARG A 411 -0.26 -27.69 40.75
C ARG A 411 0.84 -27.77 39.70
N MET A 412 0.59 -27.29 38.48
CA MET A 412 1.57 -27.27 37.40
C MET A 412 2.78 -26.40 37.76
N LYS A 413 2.56 -25.21 38.36
CA LYS A 413 3.63 -24.35 38.88
C LYS A 413 4.46 -25.06 39.97
N ARG A 414 3.81 -25.74 40.93
CA ARG A 414 4.51 -26.53 41.96
C ARG A 414 5.32 -27.68 41.37
N PHE A 415 4.79 -28.37 40.36
CA PHE A 415 5.48 -29.48 39.70
C PHE A 415 6.69 -28.99 38.88
N ALA A 416 6.55 -27.87 38.16
CA ALA A 416 7.64 -27.24 37.42
C ALA A 416 8.76 -26.73 38.35
N GLN A 417 8.41 -26.19 39.52
CA GLN A 417 9.37 -25.76 40.55
C GLN A 417 10.06 -26.95 41.24
N GLN A 418 9.35 -28.07 41.48
CA GLN A 418 9.97 -29.30 42.01
C GLN A 418 10.94 -29.96 41.00
N SER A 419 10.70 -29.81 39.70
CA SER A 419 11.60 -30.32 38.66
C SER A 419 12.91 -29.52 38.52
N THR A 420 12.94 -28.26 38.95
CA THR A 420 14.12 -27.37 38.89
C THR A 420 14.90 -27.31 40.21
N GLY A 421 14.33 -27.79 41.31
CA GLY A 421 14.91 -27.72 42.66
C GLY A 421 15.70 -28.95 43.16
N SER A 422 15.91 -29.99 42.36
CA SER A 422 16.60 -31.22 42.82
C SER A 422 18.15 -31.13 42.77
N ALA A 423 18.72 -29.94 42.92
CA ALA A 423 20.17 -29.74 42.97
C ALA A 423 20.60 -28.78 44.08
N ALA A 424 20.01 -28.84 45.28
CA ALA A 424 20.67 -28.34 46.50
C ALA A 424 19.99 -28.79 47.80
N SER A 425 20.82 -29.36 48.68
CA SER A 425 20.71 -29.46 50.14
C SER A 425 19.90 -30.57 50.81
N THR A 426 20.52 -31.04 51.88
CA THR A 426 20.38 -32.27 52.67
C THR A 426 19.35 -32.12 53.81
N GLY A 427 18.60 -33.20 54.13
CA GLY A 427 17.84 -33.30 55.39
C GLY A 427 16.60 -34.21 55.38
N MET A 428 16.80 -35.53 55.57
CA MET A 428 15.92 -36.61 56.12
C MET A 428 14.36 -36.37 56.24
N VAL A 429 13.44 -37.05 55.51
CA VAL A 429 12.85 -38.45 55.58
C VAL A 429 11.48 -38.51 56.34
N PRO A 430 10.50 -39.41 56.06
CA PRO A 430 10.03 -40.07 54.82
C PRO A 430 8.47 -40.20 54.72
N TRP A 431 7.85 -40.25 53.53
CA TRP A 431 6.67 -41.13 53.33
C TRP A 431 6.81 -41.85 51.99
N GLN A 432 6.90 -43.17 52.11
CA GLN A 432 7.09 -44.13 51.03
C GLN A 432 5.80 -44.21 50.18
N ALA A 433 5.94 -43.95 48.89
CA ALA A 433 5.18 -44.66 47.87
C ALA A 433 6.18 -45.08 46.79
N GLN A 434 6.14 -46.37 46.48
CA GLN A 434 7.14 -47.14 45.78
C GLN A 434 7.75 -46.43 44.57
N ARG A 435 9.07 -46.17 44.62
CA ARG A 435 9.90 -46.15 43.41
C ARG A 435 9.97 -47.58 42.86
N ALA A 436 8.89 -48.02 42.21
CA ALA A 436 9.01 -49.06 41.21
C ALA A 436 9.91 -48.48 40.10
N GLY A 437 10.95 -49.24 39.72
CA GLY A 437 12.04 -48.77 38.89
C GLY A 437 11.56 -47.97 37.67
N ARG A 438 12.11 -46.76 37.51
CA ARG A 438 12.04 -46.05 36.22
C ARG A 438 12.96 -46.79 35.24
N SER A 439 12.47 -47.92 34.74
CA SER A 439 12.87 -48.43 33.44
C SER A 439 12.50 -47.33 32.45
N HIS A 440 13.49 -46.72 31.82
CA HIS A 440 13.27 -45.83 30.70
C HIS A 440 12.67 -46.71 29.60
N ILE A 441 11.34 -46.67 29.44
CA ILE A 441 10.63 -47.44 28.42
C ILE A 441 11.25 -47.02 27.08
N SER A 442 11.86 -47.98 26.39
CA SER A 442 12.46 -47.75 25.08
C SER A 442 11.36 -47.24 24.14
N GLU A 443 11.70 -46.31 23.25
CA GLU A 443 10.79 -45.79 22.23
C GLU A 443 10.16 -46.94 21.39
N SER A 444 10.87 -48.05 21.24
CA SER A 444 10.38 -49.30 20.63
C SER A 444 9.29 -50.03 21.44
N GLN A 445 9.34 -49.97 22.77
CA GLN A 445 8.27 -50.51 23.63
C GLN A 445 7.06 -49.59 23.62
N MET A 446 7.26 -48.28 23.56
CA MET A 446 6.18 -47.28 23.45
C MET A 446 5.45 -47.41 22.10
N SER A 447 6.18 -47.62 21.00
CA SER A 447 5.59 -47.82 19.67
C SER A 447 4.82 -49.14 19.57
N LEU A 448 5.32 -50.22 20.18
CA LEU A 448 4.59 -51.47 20.28
C LEU A 448 3.28 -51.30 21.06
N LEU A 449 3.33 -50.58 22.19
CA LEU A 449 2.15 -50.33 23.03
C LEU A 449 1.12 -49.46 22.30
N LYS A 450 1.58 -48.46 21.52
CA LYS A 450 0.71 -47.64 20.66
C LYS A 450 0.04 -48.48 19.57
N SER A 451 0.79 -49.37 18.90
CA SER A 451 0.23 -50.28 17.89
C SER A 451 -0.77 -51.28 18.50
N SER A 452 -0.48 -51.81 19.70
CA SER A 452 -1.42 -52.67 20.42
C SER A 452 -2.69 -51.93 20.83
N LEU A 453 -2.60 -50.67 21.26
CA LEU A 453 -3.76 -49.83 21.58
C LEU A 453 -4.60 -49.55 20.34
N GLU A 454 -3.97 -49.27 19.20
CA GLU A 454 -4.65 -49.02 17.93
C GLU A 454 -5.42 -50.27 17.47
N LYS A 455 -4.80 -51.46 17.57
CA LYS A 455 -5.48 -52.73 17.29
C LYS A 455 -6.67 -52.99 18.23
N LEU A 456 -6.54 -52.66 19.51
CA LEU A 456 -7.64 -52.76 20.47
C LEU A 456 -8.76 -51.77 20.18
N SER A 457 -8.43 -50.55 19.74
CA SER A 457 -9.41 -49.55 19.31
C SER A 457 -10.23 -50.05 18.13
N LEU A 458 -9.55 -50.61 17.11
CA LEU A 458 -10.21 -51.21 15.94
C LEU A 458 -11.12 -52.38 16.34
N LEU A 459 -10.66 -53.26 17.22
CA LEU A 459 -11.48 -54.35 17.76
C LEU A 459 -12.69 -53.83 18.55
N ASN A 460 -12.52 -52.74 19.31
CA ASN A 460 -13.61 -52.13 20.07
C ASN A 460 -14.65 -51.46 19.15
N GLU A 461 -14.22 -50.80 18.08
CA GLU A 461 -15.10 -50.26 17.05
C GLU A 461 -15.89 -51.38 16.36
N GLU A 462 -15.21 -52.46 15.96
CA GLU A 462 -15.86 -53.63 15.36
C GLU A 462 -16.86 -54.28 16.32
N ASN A 463 -16.51 -54.43 17.60
CA ASN A 463 -17.42 -54.94 18.62
C ASN A 463 -18.60 -54.00 18.85
N SER A 464 -18.40 -52.68 18.82
CA SER A 464 -19.49 -51.71 18.95
C SER A 464 -20.49 -51.81 17.79
N LEU A 465 -20.00 -52.08 16.57
CA LEU A 465 -20.84 -52.31 15.39
C LEU A 465 -21.62 -53.62 15.52
N LYS A 466 -20.96 -54.70 15.97
CA LYS A 466 -21.63 -55.98 16.25
C LYS A 466 -22.70 -55.85 17.33
N LEU A 467 -22.42 -55.11 18.41
CA LEU A 467 -23.39 -54.84 19.46
C LEU A 467 -24.59 -54.02 18.95
N ARG A 468 -24.37 -53.03 18.09
CA ARG A 468 -25.47 -52.28 17.45
C ARG A 468 -26.33 -53.16 16.55
N LEU A 469 -25.72 -54.09 15.81
CA LEU A 469 -26.44 -55.07 15.00
C LEU A 469 -27.28 -56.02 15.87
N ILE A 470 -26.72 -56.47 16.99
CA ILE A 470 -27.44 -57.32 17.96
C ILE A 470 -28.58 -56.53 18.62
N ASP A 471 -28.35 -55.28 19.06
CA ASP A 471 -29.40 -54.41 19.64
C ASP A 471 -30.53 -54.13 18.64
N HIS A 472 -30.19 -53.94 17.36
CA HIS A 472 -31.16 -53.76 16.30
C HIS A 472 -31.98 -55.04 16.05
N GLU A 473 -31.35 -56.21 16.05
CA GLU A 473 -32.04 -57.49 15.87
C GLU A 473 -32.91 -57.84 17.10
N LEU A 474 -32.43 -57.58 18.31
CA LEU A 474 -33.21 -57.74 19.55
C LEU A 474 -34.44 -56.83 19.56
N LYS A 475 -34.30 -55.54 19.19
CA LYS A 475 -35.44 -54.62 19.05
C LYS A 475 -36.45 -55.05 17.99
N ASN A 476 -36.02 -55.80 16.97
CA ASN A 476 -36.91 -56.35 15.96
C ASN A 476 -37.61 -57.63 16.42
N GLN A 477 -37.04 -58.41 17.34
CA GLN A 477 -37.64 -59.60 17.93
C GLN A 477 -38.54 -59.32 19.14
N GLU A 478 -38.37 -58.17 19.81
CA GLU A 478 -39.25 -57.70 20.90
C GLU A 478 -40.52 -56.98 20.40
N ARG A 479 -40.70 -56.82 19.09
CA ARG A 479 -41.96 -56.42 18.45
C ARG A 479 -42.69 -57.65 17.91
#